data_AF-A0A2N1V4Y8-F1
#
_entry.id   AF-A0A2N1V4Y8-F1
#
_cell.length_a   1.000
_cell.length_b   1.000
_cell.length_c   1.000
_cell.angle_alpha   90.00
_cell.angle_beta   90.00
_cell.angle_gamma   90.00
#
_symmetry.space_group_name_H-M   'P 1'
#
loop_
_entity.id
_entity.type
_entity.pdbx_description
1 polymer ?
#
loop_
_entity_poly.entity_id
_entity_poly.type
_entity_poly.pdbx_seq_one_letter_code
_entity_poly.pdbx_strand_id
1 'polypeptide(L)'
;MRALFIILIMSYSISVATPTNLEVIINSIDSLAQKSKVNINNNNLKLHSEYSDLFDKLESSYKNLDSNYQITNSTKYGTLISLDTIQIEYNTANSTRTIRLVANIQTLDDSIIASYTTPYIYTDTIDTDNINQFENESYLFTKGRLIEESSFWDDAIEPAIYVGSAVVIIYLLFTVRSS
;
A
#
# COMPACT_ATOMS: atom_id res chain seq x y z
N MET A 1 -26.75 -14.04 -58.70
CA MET A 1 -25.38 -13.81 -58.19
C MET A 1 -25.48 -13.48 -56.72
N ARG A 2 -25.03 -14.37 -55.82
CA ARG A 2 -24.99 -14.12 -54.37
C ARG A 2 -23.62 -13.54 -54.04
N ALA A 3 -23.56 -12.26 -53.69
CA ALA A 3 -22.33 -11.63 -53.23
C ALA A 3 -22.13 -12.01 -51.75
N LEU A 4 -21.03 -12.69 -51.46
CA LEU A 4 -20.58 -13.01 -50.11
C LEU A 4 -19.78 -11.81 -49.59
N PHE A 5 -20.33 -11.08 -48.61
CA PHE A 5 -19.60 -10.01 -47.92
C PHE A 5 -18.83 -10.64 -46.74
N ILE A 6 -17.50 -10.67 -46.83
CA ILE A 6 -16.64 -11.05 -45.71
C ILE A 6 -16.30 -9.77 -44.95
N ILE A 7 -16.79 -9.64 -43.72
CA ILE A 7 -16.42 -8.56 -42.80
C ILE A 7 -15.15 -9.00 -42.05
N LEU A 8 -14.04 -8.32 -42.33
CA LEU A 8 -12.78 -8.49 -41.63
C LEU A 8 -12.84 -7.67 -40.33
N ILE A 9 -13.04 -8.33 -39.19
CA ILE A 9 -12.99 -7.68 -37.88
C ILE A 9 -11.52 -7.54 -37.51
N MET A 10 -10.94 -6.34 -37.66
CA MET A 10 -9.63 -6.03 -37.09
C MET A 10 -9.76 -5.98 -35.56
N SER A 11 -9.12 -6.93 -34.90
CA SER A 11 -8.94 -6.93 -33.45
C SER A 11 -7.97 -5.81 -33.08
N TYR A 12 -8.49 -4.66 -32.65
CA TYR A 12 -7.68 -3.65 -31.99
C TYR A 12 -7.29 -4.18 -30.62
N SER A 13 -6.01 -4.48 -30.40
CA SER A 13 -5.48 -4.75 -29.07
C SER A 13 -5.50 -3.45 -28.27
N ILE A 14 -6.47 -3.30 -27.37
CA ILE A 14 -6.52 -2.20 -26.41
C ILE A 14 -5.43 -2.50 -25.37
N SER A 15 -4.31 -1.78 -25.41
CA SER A 15 -3.34 -1.80 -24.32
C SER A 15 -3.97 -1.09 -23.13
N VAL A 16 -4.26 -1.83 -22.06
CA VAL A 16 -4.74 -1.23 -20.80
C VAL A 16 -3.60 -0.43 -20.20
N ALA A 17 -3.82 0.86 -19.96
CA ALA A 17 -2.83 1.70 -19.29
C ALA A 17 -2.59 1.22 -17.86
N THR A 18 -1.33 1.18 -17.43
CA THR A 18 -0.95 0.84 -16.06
C THR A 18 -1.51 1.89 -15.09
N PRO A 19 -2.20 1.50 -14.01
CA PRO A 19 -2.84 2.46 -13.11
C PRO A 19 -1.80 3.27 -12.31
N THR A 20 -2.13 4.52 -12.00
CA THR A 20 -1.35 5.37 -11.10
C THR A 20 -1.49 4.92 -9.64
N ASN A 21 -0.60 5.37 -8.77
CA ASN A 21 -0.67 5.05 -7.34
C ASN A 21 -1.96 5.55 -6.71
N LEU A 22 -2.40 6.75 -7.11
CA LEU A 22 -3.65 7.33 -6.67
C LEU A 22 -4.85 6.45 -7.04
N GLU A 23 -4.91 5.98 -8.28
CA GLU A 23 -6.00 5.12 -8.75
C GLU A 23 -6.04 3.80 -7.98
N VAL A 24 -4.88 3.17 -7.76
CA VAL A 24 -4.82 1.92 -6.97
C VAL A 24 -5.30 2.18 -5.54
N ILE A 25 -4.90 3.26 -4.90
CA ILE A 25 -5.33 3.62 -3.54
C ILE A 25 -6.84 3.88 -3.48
N ILE A 26 -7.37 4.70 -4.39
CA ILE A 26 -8.80 5.01 -4.47
C ILE A 26 -9.62 3.72 -4.67
N ASN A 27 -9.20 2.87 -5.61
CA ASN A 27 -9.86 1.59 -5.87
C ASN A 27 -9.77 0.64 -4.67
N SER A 28 -8.66 0.66 -3.93
CA SER A 28 -8.51 -0.14 -2.71
C SER A 28 -9.45 0.33 -1.59
N ILE A 29 -9.74 1.62 -1.48
CA ILE A 29 -10.73 2.18 -0.56
C ILE A 29 -12.15 1.74 -0.96
N ASP A 30 -12.48 1.77 -2.25
CA ASP A 30 -13.78 1.26 -2.72
C ASP A 30 -13.93 -0.25 -2.45
N SER A 31 -12.87 -1.03 -2.68
CA SER A 31 -12.84 -2.46 -2.36
C SER A 31 -12.97 -2.72 -0.87
N LEU A 32 -12.31 -1.90 -0.04
CA LEU A 32 -12.41 -1.95 1.41
C LEU A 32 -13.86 -1.76 1.86
N ALA A 33 -14.55 -0.73 1.35
CA ALA A 33 -15.94 -0.46 1.70
C ALA A 33 -16.86 -1.64 1.34
N GLN A 34 -16.69 -2.22 0.15
CA GLN A 34 -17.47 -3.41 -0.26
C GLN A 34 -17.21 -4.62 0.65
N LYS A 35 -15.95 -4.88 1.00
CA LYS A 35 -15.57 -6.02 1.85
C LYS A 35 -16.01 -5.84 3.30
N SER A 36 -15.95 -4.62 3.83
CA SER A 36 -16.30 -4.34 5.22
C SER A 36 -17.81 -4.35 5.47
N LYS A 37 -18.64 -4.18 4.43
CA LYS A 37 -20.10 -4.13 4.51
C LYS A 37 -20.71 -5.20 5.41
N VAL A 38 -20.22 -6.44 5.31
CA VAL A 38 -20.76 -7.60 6.06
C VAL A 38 -20.50 -7.54 7.57
N ASN A 39 -19.57 -6.69 8.01
CA ASN A 39 -19.13 -6.57 9.41
C ASN A 39 -19.51 -5.23 10.04
N ILE A 40 -20.21 -4.36 9.28
CA ILE A 40 -20.69 -3.08 9.80
C ILE A 40 -21.90 -3.37 10.70
N ASN A 41 -21.74 -3.13 11.99
CA ASN A 41 -22.86 -3.10 12.93
C ASN A 41 -23.31 -1.65 13.13
N ASN A 42 -24.62 -1.43 13.01
CA ASN A 42 -25.26 -0.12 13.05
C ASN A 42 -24.78 0.83 11.92
N ASN A 43 -25.65 1.75 11.52
CA ASN A 43 -25.37 2.67 10.43
C ASN A 43 -24.47 3.85 10.85
N ASN A 44 -24.14 3.99 12.14
CA ASN A 44 -23.26 5.04 12.64
C ASN A 44 -21.78 4.66 12.47
N LEU A 45 -21.15 5.22 11.45
CA LEU A 45 -19.75 4.97 11.12
C LEU A 45 -18.87 6.10 11.63
N LYS A 46 -17.75 5.73 12.24
CA LYS A 46 -16.64 6.65 12.51
C LYS A 46 -15.53 6.36 11.50
N LEU A 47 -15.07 7.39 10.81
CA LEU A 47 -14.02 7.26 9.81
C LEU A 47 -12.76 7.97 10.31
N HIS A 48 -11.60 7.41 9.97
CA HIS A 48 -10.31 8.02 10.27
C HIS A 48 -9.32 7.80 9.13
N SER A 49 -8.57 8.86 8.83
CA SER A 49 -7.45 8.87 7.90
C SER A 49 -6.53 10.02 8.28
N GLU A 50 -5.22 9.82 8.15
CA GLU A 50 -4.24 10.90 8.34
C GLU A 50 -4.30 11.96 7.24
N TYR A 51 -4.80 11.58 6.06
CA TYR A 51 -4.93 12.46 4.90
C TYR A 51 -6.40 12.85 4.68
N SER A 52 -6.67 14.15 4.55
CA SER A 52 -8.01 14.69 4.34
C SER A 52 -8.67 14.19 3.06
N ASP A 53 -7.93 14.13 1.94
CA ASP A 53 -8.48 13.67 0.67
C ASP A 53 -8.92 12.20 0.72
N LEU A 54 -8.19 11.39 1.50
CA LEU A 54 -8.54 9.99 1.71
C LEU A 54 -9.71 9.84 2.70
N PHE A 55 -9.85 10.74 3.67
CA PHE A 55 -11.05 10.81 4.50
C PHE A 55 -12.29 11.10 3.64
N ASP A 56 -12.24 12.12 2.78
CA ASP A 56 -13.35 12.50 1.90
C ASP A 56 -13.70 11.37 0.92
N LYS A 57 -12.67 10.69 0.38
CA LYS A 57 -12.87 9.51 -0.45
C LYS A 57 -13.53 8.38 0.33
N LEU A 58 -13.05 8.07 1.54
CA LEU A 58 -13.61 7.02 2.40
C LEU A 58 -15.09 7.31 2.73
N GLU A 59 -15.40 8.54 3.13
CA GLU A 59 -16.77 9.01 3.37
C GLU A 59 -17.66 8.81 2.13
N SER A 60 -17.17 9.23 0.97
CA SER A 60 -17.89 9.09 -0.30
C SER A 60 -18.12 7.61 -0.64
N SER A 61 -17.12 6.76 -0.49
CA SER A 61 -17.23 5.31 -0.76
C SER A 61 -18.28 4.63 0.10
N TYR A 62 -18.34 4.94 1.41
CA TYR A 62 -19.36 4.38 2.30
C TYR A 62 -20.76 4.95 2.03
N LYS A 63 -20.91 6.25 1.79
CA LYS A 63 -22.22 6.83 1.45
C LYS A 63 -22.77 6.30 0.12
N ASN A 64 -21.90 6.03 -0.86
CA ASN A 64 -22.30 5.42 -2.12
C ASN A 64 -22.67 3.94 -1.97
N LEU A 65 -22.10 3.25 -0.98
CA LEU A 65 -22.38 1.85 -0.68
C LEU A 65 -23.75 1.65 -0.03
N ASP A 66 -24.10 2.52 0.92
CA ASP A 66 -25.42 2.56 1.57
C ASP A 66 -25.71 4.00 2.04
N SER A 67 -26.79 4.58 1.52
CA SER A 67 -27.20 5.94 1.85
C SER A 67 -27.68 6.11 3.30
N ASN A 68 -27.93 5.01 4.01
CA ASN A 68 -28.33 5.04 5.42
C ASN A 68 -27.14 5.22 6.37
N TYR A 69 -25.90 5.04 5.90
CA TYR A 69 -24.73 5.25 6.74
C TYR A 69 -24.57 6.71 7.15
N GLN A 70 -24.40 6.93 8.45
CA GLN A 70 -24.20 8.23 9.07
C GLN A 70 -22.77 8.33 9.56
N ILE A 71 -22.01 9.25 8.98
CA ILE A 71 -20.64 9.52 9.42
C ILE A 71 -20.70 10.40 10.67
N THR A 72 -20.03 9.97 11.74
CA THR A 72 -20.05 10.63 13.04
C THR A 72 -18.66 10.78 13.64
N ASN A 73 -18.42 11.93 14.29
CA ASN A 73 -17.24 12.18 15.12
C ASN A 73 -17.49 11.88 16.60
N SER A 74 -18.68 11.37 16.95
CA SER A 74 -19.07 11.05 18.31
C SER A 74 -18.19 9.94 18.91
N THR A 75 -18.15 9.90 20.25
CA THR A 75 -17.63 8.76 21.01
C THR A 75 -18.58 7.56 20.97
N LYS A 76 -19.85 7.78 20.58
CA LYS A 76 -20.84 6.73 20.32
C LYS A 76 -20.90 6.44 18.82
N TYR A 77 -20.30 5.34 18.40
CA TYR A 77 -20.32 4.83 17.04
C TYR A 77 -20.52 3.32 17.04
N GLY A 78 -21.05 2.77 15.95
CA GLY A 78 -21.20 1.32 15.78
C GLY A 78 -19.96 0.69 15.18
N THR A 79 -19.39 1.31 14.14
CA THR A 79 -18.19 0.81 13.48
C THR A 79 -17.18 1.93 13.24
N LEU A 80 -15.93 1.74 13.63
CA LEU A 80 -14.79 2.58 13.28
C LEU A 80 -14.03 1.95 12.11
N ILE A 81 -13.79 2.71 11.06
CA ILE A 81 -12.90 2.36 9.96
C ILE A 81 -11.76 3.37 9.94
N SER A 82 -10.55 2.89 10.16
CA SER A 82 -9.33 3.71 10.19
C SER A 82 -8.39 3.25 9.11
N LEU A 83 -8.03 4.13 8.18
CA LEU A 83 -6.87 3.92 7.32
C LEU A 83 -5.61 4.14 8.17
N ASP A 84 -4.76 3.12 8.24
CA ASP A 84 -3.64 3.06 9.18
C ASP A 84 -2.31 3.26 8.47
N THR A 85 -2.07 2.53 7.38
CA THR A 85 -0.80 2.59 6.68
C THR A 85 -1.01 2.56 5.18
N ILE A 86 -0.29 3.44 4.48
CA ILE A 86 -0.14 3.43 3.04
C ILE A 86 1.35 3.34 2.76
N GLN A 87 1.74 2.29 2.04
CA GLN A 87 3.14 2.05 1.72
C GLN A 87 3.25 1.71 0.25
N ILE A 88 4.12 2.42 -0.44
CA ILE A 88 4.42 2.21 -1.86
C ILE A 88 5.90 1.92 -1.96
N GLU A 89 6.23 0.82 -2.63
CA GLU A 89 7.60 0.37 -2.81
C GLU A 89 7.86 0.09 -4.27
N TYR A 90 8.99 0.56 -4.75
CA TYR A 90 9.50 0.26 -6.08
C TYR A 90 10.77 -0.57 -5.94
N ASN A 91 10.77 -1.74 -6.55
CA ASN A 91 11.94 -2.61 -6.61
C ASN A 91 12.53 -2.53 -8.02
N THR A 92 13.72 -1.94 -8.12
CA THR A 92 14.41 -1.74 -9.40
C THR A 92 14.93 -3.04 -10.00
N ALA A 93 15.36 -3.98 -9.16
CA ALA A 93 15.90 -5.27 -9.61
C ALA A 93 14.87 -6.09 -10.42
N ASN A 94 13.61 -6.03 -9.99
CA ASN A 94 12.52 -6.78 -10.60
C ASN A 94 11.54 -5.90 -11.39
N SER A 95 11.81 -4.59 -11.47
CA SER A 95 10.93 -3.59 -12.05
C SER A 95 9.49 -3.68 -11.52
N THR A 96 9.34 -3.92 -10.21
CA THR A 96 8.02 -4.09 -9.58
C THR A 96 7.65 -2.91 -8.72
N ARG A 97 6.34 -2.62 -8.70
CA ARG A 97 5.72 -1.71 -7.73
C ARG A 97 4.81 -2.52 -6.83
N THR A 98 4.88 -2.28 -5.53
CA THR A 98 3.96 -2.82 -4.54
C THR A 98 3.30 -1.70 -3.76
N ILE A 99 1.97 -1.67 -3.75
CA ILE A 99 1.15 -0.72 -3.00
C ILE A 99 0.38 -1.48 -1.94
N ARG A 100 0.59 -1.10 -0.68
CA ARG A 100 -0.06 -1.69 0.49
C ARG A 100 -0.89 -0.64 1.20
N LEU A 101 -2.21 -0.87 1.27
CA LEU A 101 -3.13 -0.13 2.12
C LEU A 101 -3.56 -1.02 3.28
N VAL A 102 -3.38 -0.57 4.51
CA VAL A 102 -3.83 -1.26 5.71
C VAL A 102 -4.95 -0.44 6.34
N ALA A 103 -6.08 -1.08 6.58
CA ALA A 103 -7.17 -0.49 7.34
C ALA A 103 -7.51 -1.34 8.57
N ASN A 104 -7.77 -0.67 9.68
CA ASN A 104 -8.24 -1.26 10.92
C ASN A 104 -9.74 -0.98 11.03
N ILE A 105 -10.53 -2.05 11.23
CA ILE A 105 -11.97 -1.96 11.41
C ILE A 105 -12.30 -2.48 12.81
N GLN A 106 -13.03 -1.67 13.55
CA GLN A 106 -13.49 -1.99 14.90
C GLN A 106 -15.00 -1.84 14.96
N THR A 107 -15.69 -2.93 15.27
CA THR A 107 -17.15 -2.96 15.41
C THR A 107 -17.49 -3.10 16.89
N LEU A 108 -18.32 -2.20 17.39
CA LEU A 108 -18.87 -2.20 18.74
C LEU A 108 -20.29 -2.77 18.67
N ASP A 109 -20.49 -3.89 19.33
CA ASP A 109 -21.80 -4.39 19.72
C ASP A 109 -21.92 -4.33 21.25
N ASP A 110 -23.12 -4.29 21.80
CA ASP A 110 -23.48 -3.89 23.19
C ASP A 110 -22.56 -4.39 24.34
N SER A 111 -21.77 -5.44 24.10
CA SER A 111 -20.71 -5.91 25.01
C SER A 111 -19.47 -6.50 24.32
N ILE A 112 -19.37 -6.47 22.99
CA ILE A 112 -18.32 -7.14 22.21
C ILE A 112 -17.65 -6.12 21.29
N ILE A 113 -16.32 -6.05 21.38
CA ILE A 113 -15.49 -5.32 20.43
C ILE A 113 -14.86 -6.35 19.49
N ALA A 114 -15.32 -6.36 18.24
CA ALA A 114 -14.66 -7.11 17.17
C ALA A 114 -13.68 -6.17 16.46
N SER A 115 -12.42 -6.56 16.36
CA SER A 115 -11.40 -5.78 15.67
C SER A 115 -10.66 -6.66 14.67
N TYR A 116 -10.49 -6.16 13.45
CA TYR A 116 -9.73 -6.85 12.43
C TYR A 116 -8.99 -5.86 11.54
N THR A 117 -7.84 -6.30 11.05
CA THR A 117 -7.01 -5.55 10.11
C THR A 117 -7.19 -6.17 8.72
N THR A 118 -7.45 -5.33 7.74
CA THR A 118 -7.62 -5.74 6.34
C THR A 118 -6.55 -5.11 5.47
N PRO A 119 -5.49 -5.87 5.11
CA PRO A 119 -4.51 -5.39 4.14
C PRO A 119 -5.06 -5.55 2.71
N TYR A 120 -4.92 -4.50 1.91
CA TYR A 120 -5.00 -4.55 0.47
C TYR A 120 -3.59 -4.44 -0.09
N ILE A 121 -3.20 -5.38 -0.93
CA ILE A 121 -1.88 -5.42 -1.57
C ILE A 121 -2.11 -5.50 -3.07
N TYR A 122 -1.50 -4.57 -3.79
CA TYR A 122 -1.46 -4.55 -5.25
C TYR A 122 0.00 -4.58 -5.68
N THR A 123 0.32 -5.47 -6.62
CA THR A 123 1.67 -5.60 -7.17
C THR A 123 1.60 -5.70 -8.68
N ASP A 124 2.41 -4.91 -9.37
CA ASP A 124 2.57 -4.96 -10.81
C ASP A 124 4.00 -4.66 -11.26
N THR A 125 4.24 -4.86 -12.55
CA THR A 125 5.50 -4.52 -13.20
C THR A 125 5.37 -3.15 -13.84
N ILE A 126 6.32 -2.26 -13.54
CA ILE A 126 6.34 -0.89 -14.04
C ILE A 126 7.74 -0.51 -14.53
N ASP A 127 7.82 0.57 -15.29
CA ASP A 127 9.10 1.23 -15.56
C ASP A 127 9.55 2.02 -14.32
N THR A 128 10.49 1.46 -13.57
CA THR A 128 11.04 2.08 -12.35
C THR A 128 11.96 3.25 -12.63
N ASP A 129 12.39 3.47 -13.87
CA ASP A 129 13.16 4.67 -14.24
C ASP A 129 12.25 5.90 -14.37
N ASN A 130 10.95 5.67 -14.53
CA ASN A 130 9.94 6.71 -14.69
C ASN A 130 8.82 6.57 -13.65
N ILE A 131 9.18 6.50 -12.35
CA ILE A 131 8.20 6.43 -11.25
C ILE A 131 7.29 7.66 -11.18
N ASN A 132 7.77 8.83 -11.59
CA ASN A 132 7.06 10.10 -11.48
C ASN A 132 5.75 10.11 -12.26
N GLN A 133 5.61 9.27 -13.31
CA GLN A 133 4.36 9.16 -14.06
C GLN A 133 3.24 8.46 -13.26
N PHE A 134 3.60 7.68 -12.23
CA PHE A 134 2.65 6.95 -11.39
C PHE A 134 2.35 7.66 -10.07
N GLU A 135 3.22 8.59 -9.66
CA GLU A 135 3.05 9.42 -8.47
C GLU A 135 2.25 10.68 -8.77
N ASN A 136 1.59 11.21 -7.75
CA ASN A 136 0.92 12.50 -7.84
C ASN A 136 1.66 13.51 -6.97
N GLU A 137 2.18 14.58 -7.59
CA GLU A 137 2.96 15.59 -6.89
C GLU A 137 2.18 16.29 -5.77
N SER A 138 0.86 16.42 -5.92
CA SER A 138 -0.03 17.06 -4.95
C SER A 138 -0.30 16.19 -3.72
N TYR A 139 -0.11 14.87 -3.81
CA TYR A 139 -0.51 13.93 -2.77
C TYR A 139 0.68 13.12 -2.25
N LEU A 140 1.17 13.47 -1.06
CA LEU A 140 2.32 12.82 -0.43
C LEU A 140 2.12 11.31 -0.22
N PHE A 141 0.90 10.86 0.07
CA PHE A 141 0.56 9.45 0.25
C PHE A 141 0.69 8.61 -1.03
N THR A 142 0.87 9.25 -2.18
CA THR A 142 1.10 8.57 -3.47
C THR A 142 2.59 8.38 -3.76
N LYS A 143 3.48 8.92 -2.93
CA LYS A 143 4.92 8.79 -3.11
C LYS A 143 5.43 7.52 -2.46
N GLY A 144 6.24 6.77 -3.20
CA GLY A 144 6.85 5.54 -2.72
C GLY A 144 8.31 5.68 -2.36
N ARG A 145 8.84 4.61 -1.78
CA ARG A 145 10.28 4.45 -1.57
C ARG A 145 10.88 3.55 -2.65
N LEU A 146 12.02 3.95 -3.16
CA LEU A 146 12.85 3.09 -4.00
C LEU A 146 13.61 2.13 -3.10
N ILE A 147 13.45 0.83 -3.33
CA ILE A 147 14.24 -0.22 -2.71
C ILE A 147 15.32 -0.57 -3.71
N GLU A 148 16.51 -0.04 -3.48
CA GLU A 148 17.73 -0.53 -4.12
C GLU A 148 18.15 -1.82 -3.43
N GLU A 149 18.70 -2.78 -4.18
CA GLU A 149 19.29 -3.95 -3.55
C GLU A 149 20.36 -3.50 -2.55
N SER A 150 20.30 -4.01 -1.31
CA SER A 150 21.47 -3.97 -0.43
C SER A 150 22.61 -4.60 -1.20
N SER A 151 23.64 -3.80 -1.49
CA SER A 151 24.76 -4.27 -2.30
C SER A 151 25.33 -5.52 -1.61
N PHE A 152 25.65 -6.58 -2.35
CA PHE A 152 26.38 -7.74 -1.82
C PHE A 152 27.61 -7.33 -0.99
N TRP A 153 28.17 -6.16 -1.30
CA TRP A 153 29.25 -5.53 -0.55
C TRP A 153 28.85 -5.12 0.88
N ASP A 154 27.63 -4.66 1.15
CA ASP A 154 27.20 -4.33 2.52
C ASP A 154 27.14 -5.59 3.39
N ASP A 155 26.55 -6.66 2.88
CA ASP A 155 26.42 -7.94 3.62
C ASP A 155 27.77 -8.65 3.84
N ALA A 156 28.75 -8.46 2.96
CA ALA A 156 30.07 -9.11 3.05
C ALA A 156 31.13 -8.27 3.76
N ILE A 157 31.11 -6.93 3.60
CA ILE A 157 32.13 -6.04 4.15
C ILE A 157 31.90 -5.79 5.64
N GLU A 158 30.65 -5.64 6.11
CA GLU A 158 30.37 -5.41 7.53
C GLU A 158 31.00 -6.50 8.42
N PRO A 159 30.72 -7.80 8.19
CA PRO A 159 31.30 -8.87 9.01
C PRO A 159 32.84 -8.93 8.89
N ALA A 160 33.38 -8.69 7.70
CA ALA A 160 34.82 -8.72 7.46
C ALA A 160 35.56 -7.59 8.21
N ILE A 161 34.97 -6.39 8.29
CA ILE A 161 35.50 -5.28 9.07
C ILE A 161 35.48 -5.62 10.56
N TYR A 162 34.38 -6.17 11.08
CA TYR A 162 34.29 -6.54 12.50
C TYR A 162 35.29 -7.63 12.89
N VAL A 163 35.41 -8.70 12.09
CA VAL A 163 36.37 -9.78 12.36
C VAL A 163 37.81 -9.28 12.19
N GLY A 164 38.08 -8.53 11.11
CA GLY A 164 39.41 -7.99 10.83
C GLY A 164 39.88 -7.02 11.93
N SER A 165 39.02 -6.11 12.37
CA SER A 165 39.33 -5.18 13.45
C SER A 165 39.53 -5.88 14.79
N ALA A 166 38.72 -6.87 15.13
CA ALA A 166 38.90 -7.66 16.36
C ALA A 166 40.24 -8.40 16.37
N VAL A 167 40.63 -9.05 15.26
CA VAL A 167 41.92 -9.75 15.14
C VAL A 167 43.10 -8.79 15.29
N VAL A 168 43.03 -7.62 14.64
CA VAL A 168 44.09 -6.59 14.74
C VAL A 168 44.21 -6.05 16.17
N ILE A 169 43.08 -5.79 16.85
CA ILE A 169 43.07 -5.31 18.23
C ILE A 169 43.67 -6.37 19.17
N ILE A 170 43.29 -7.65 19.02
CA ILE A 170 43.84 -8.76 19.79
C ILE A 170 45.36 -8.85 19.55
N TYR A 171 45.78 -8.86 18.29
CA TYR A 171 47.19 -8.92 17.93
C TYR A 171 48.00 -7.78 18.55
N LEU A 172 47.49 -6.54 18.47
CA LEU A 172 48.14 -5.38 19.07
C LEU A 172 48.17 -5.48 20.60
N LEU A 173 47.09 -5.92 21.25
CA LEU A 173 47.05 -6.11 22.70
C LEU A 173 48.07 -7.14 23.19
N PHE A 174 48.25 -8.25 22.48
CA PHE A 174 49.24 -9.26 22.85
C PHE A 174 50.68 -8.84 22.51
N THR A 175 50.88 -8.13 21.40
CA THR A 175 52.23 -7.67 21.00
C THR A 175 52.75 -6.57 21.92
N VAL A 176 51.92 -5.57 22.25
CA VAL A 176 52.33 -4.43 23.11
C VAL A 176 52.51 -4.87 24.56
N ARG A 177 51.79 -5.90 25.03
CA ARG A 177 51.90 -6.41 26.40
C ARG A 177 52.96 -7.50 26.59
N SER A 178 53.44 -8.09 25.50
CA SER A 178 54.52 -9.11 25.52
C SER A 178 55.92 -8.52 25.29
N SER A 179 56.01 -7.19 25.20
CA SER A 179 57.26 -6.42 25.12
C SER A 179 57.67 -5.87 26.48
#